data_AF-A0A3M2E5W3-F1
#
_entry.id   AF-A0A3M2E5W3-F1
#
_cell.length_a   1.000
_cell.length_b   1.000
_cell.length_c   1.000
_cell.angle_alpha   90.00
_cell.angle_beta   90.00
_cell.angle_gamma   90.00
#
_symmetry.space_group_name_H-M   'P 1'
#
loop_
_entity.id
_entity.type
_entity.pdbx_description
1 polymer ?
#
loop_
_entity_poly.entity_id
_entity_poly.type
_entity_poly.pdbx_seq_one_letter_code
_entity_poly.pdbx_strand_id
1 'polypeptide(L)'
;LGVEMVEGPHCYAFFDGLDDFAARAEDEIGTFYLTDFLVRQFDAFVWRPMGLDRHPELRDMLFGNYDRLVYLAQTDDPELDRAARAAAARLGLRYERRFTGYGDLATALSRQA
;
A
#
# COMPACT_ATOMS: atom_id res chain seq x y z
N LEU A 1 8.48 -17.57 -25.76
CA LEU A 1 8.19 -17.17 -24.36
C LEU A 1 9.18 -16.06 -24.02
N GLY A 2 8.81 -14.80 -24.29
CA GLY A 2 9.71 -13.63 -24.32
C GLY A 2 9.23 -12.50 -23.40
N VAL A 3 8.77 -12.85 -22.19
CA VAL A 3 8.37 -11.87 -21.18
C VAL A 3 9.55 -11.72 -20.22
N GLU A 4 10.12 -10.52 -20.17
CA GLU A 4 11.23 -10.20 -19.27
C GLU A 4 10.70 -9.88 -17.86
N MET A 5 11.53 -10.13 -16.85
CA MET A 5 11.19 -9.78 -15.47
C MET A 5 11.10 -8.27 -15.33
N VAL A 6 10.04 -7.82 -14.67
CA VAL A 6 9.84 -6.41 -14.32
C VAL A 6 10.81 -6.04 -13.19
N GLU A 7 11.55 -4.95 -13.37
CA GLU A 7 12.51 -4.45 -12.38
C GLU A 7 11.83 -4.01 -11.08
N GLY A 8 12.52 -4.17 -9.95
CA GLY A 8 12.09 -3.70 -8.64
C GLY A 8 12.04 -4.76 -7.53
N PRO A 9 12.11 -4.34 -6.26
CA PRO A 9 12.17 -5.26 -5.12
C PRO A 9 10.82 -5.90 -4.77
N HIS A 10 9.70 -5.23 -5.04
CA HIS A 10 8.33 -5.72 -4.84
C HIS A 10 7.30 -4.81 -5.53
N CYS A 11 6.05 -5.27 -5.64
CA CYS A 11 4.98 -4.57 -6.35
C CYS A 11 4.68 -3.16 -5.84
N TYR A 12 4.87 -2.86 -4.55
CA TYR A 12 4.67 -1.49 -4.03
C TYR A 12 5.71 -0.49 -4.53
N ALA A 13 6.99 -0.88 -4.62
CA ALA A 13 8.04 -0.01 -5.15
C ALA A 13 7.77 0.36 -6.61
N PHE A 14 7.11 -0.55 -7.33
CA PHE A 14 6.73 -0.37 -8.71
C PHE A 14 5.49 0.53 -8.89
N PHE A 15 4.57 0.53 -7.92
CA PHE A 15 3.46 1.47 -7.89
C PHE A 15 3.90 2.85 -7.41
N ASP A 16 4.78 2.96 -6.42
CA ASP A 16 5.32 4.23 -5.92
C ASP A 16 6.34 4.88 -6.89
N GLY A 17 6.92 4.08 -7.79
CA GLY A 17 8.01 4.46 -8.71
C GLY A 17 9.36 4.08 -8.13
N LEU A 18 10.19 3.36 -8.90
CA LEU A 18 11.42 2.75 -8.37
C LEU A 18 12.42 3.76 -7.81
N ASP A 19 12.64 4.87 -8.51
CA ASP A 19 13.57 5.93 -8.10
C ASP A 19 13.05 6.67 -6.86
N ASP A 20 11.75 6.95 -6.83
CA ASP A 20 11.08 7.66 -5.74
C ASP A 20 11.02 6.83 -4.44
N PHE A 21 10.81 5.51 -4.58
CA PHE A 21 10.87 4.56 -3.48
C PHE A 21 12.31 4.42 -2.94
N ALA A 22 13.30 4.26 -3.83
CA ALA A 22 14.70 4.14 -3.43
C ALA A 22 15.20 5.39 -2.68
N ALA A 23 14.77 6.59 -3.11
CA ALA A 23 15.12 7.84 -2.45
C ALA A 23 14.52 8.00 -1.04
N ARG A 24 13.42 7.28 -0.73
CA ARG A 24 12.70 7.38 0.55
C ARG A 24 12.83 6.14 1.43
N ALA A 25 13.54 5.12 0.97
CA ALA A 25 13.62 3.82 1.63
C ALA A 25 14.11 3.90 3.08
N GLU A 26 15.02 4.84 3.39
CA GLU A 26 15.50 5.08 4.77
C GLU A 26 14.44 5.75 5.67
N ASP A 27 13.61 6.63 5.10
CA ASP A 27 12.58 7.39 5.82
C ASP A 27 11.24 6.63 5.96
N GLU A 28 11.06 5.52 5.24
CA GLU A 28 9.80 4.78 5.14
C GLU A 28 9.81 3.40 5.82
N ILE A 29 10.84 3.09 6.62
CA ILE A 29 10.98 1.82 7.38
C ILE A 29 9.78 1.52 8.31
N GLY A 30 8.95 2.51 8.64
CA GLY A 30 7.72 2.39 9.43
C GLY A 30 6.41 2.54 8.64
N THR A 31 6.41 2.27 7.33
CA THR A 31 5.25 2.51 6.46
C THR A 31 4.47 1.23 6.14
N PHE A 32 3.16 1.29 6.32
CA PHE A 32 2.23 0.27 5.84
C PHE A 32 1.55 0.74 4.55
N TYR A 33 1.74 0.03 3.44
CA TYR A 33 1.19 0.44 2.15
C TYR A 33 -0.14 -0.25 1.85
N LEU A 34 -1.08 0.52 1.28
CA LEU A 34 -2.29 0.00 0.68
C LEU A 34 -2.37 0.40 -0.80
N THR A 35 -2.91 -0.49 -1.61
CA THR A 35 -3.39 -0.24 -2.98
C THR A 35 -4.91 -0.23 -3.01
N ASP A 36 -5.54 0.19 -4.11
CA ASP A 36 -7.00 0.18 -4.29
C ASP A 36 -7.60 -1.18 -3.93
N PHE A 37 -6.96 -2.29 -4.34
CA PHE A 37 -7.40 -3.63 -4.02
C PHE A 37 -7.40 -3.89 -2.50
N LEU A 38 -6.30 -3.56 -1.83
CA LEU A 38 -6.20 -3.77 -0.38
C LEU A 38 -7.08 -2.82 0.41
N VAL A 39 -7.34 -1.60 -0.08
CA VAL A 39 -8.35 -0.71 0.52
C VAL A 39 -9.73 -1.36 0.43
N ARG A 40 -10.12 -1.85 -0.76
CA ARG A 40 -11.42 -2.53 -0.96
C ARG A 40 -11.57 -3.78 -0.10
N GLN A 41 -10.48 -4.50 0.13
CA GLN A 41 -10.47 -5.80 0.79
C GLN A 41 -9.82 -5.77 2.18
N PHE A 42 -9.68 -4.58 2.78
CA PHE A 42 -8.92 -4.39 4.02
C PHE A 42 -9.42 -5.31 5.14
N ASP A 43 -10.73 -5.42 5.31
CA ASP A 43 -11.29 -6.29 6.35
C ASP A 43 -11.02 -7.77 6.10
N ALA A 44 -11.08 -8.19 4.83
CA ALA A 44 -10.94 -9.59 4.44
C ALA A 44 -9.48 -10.07 4.44
N PHE A 45 -8.52 -9.18 4.18
CA PHE A 45 -7.10 -9.53 4.01
C PHE A 45 -6.19 -9.04 5.13
N VAL A 46 -6.53 -7.93 5.79
CA VAL A 46 -5.73 -7.38 6.89
C VAL A 46 -6.45 -7.61 8.21
N TRP A 47 -7.66 -7.08 8.36
CA TRP A 47 -8.29 -6.99 9.69
C TRP A 47 -8.63 -8.35 10.31
N ARG A 48 -9.46 -9.15 9.63
CA ARG A 48 -9.91 -10.45 10.17
C ARG A 48 -8.82 -11.52 10.17
N PRO A 49 -7.98 -11.66 9.12
CA PRO A 49 -6.92 -12.67 9.14
C PRO A 49 -5.89 -12.44 10.23
N MET A 50 -5.60 -11.18 10.56
CA MET A 50 -4.72 -10.83 11.68
C MET A 50 -5.42 -10.90 13.04
N GLY A 51 -6.72 -11.24 13.08
CA GLY A 51 -7.49 -11.40 14.30
C GLY A 51 -7.83 -10.10 15.03
N LEU A 52 -7.66 -8.93 14.38
CA LEU A 52 -7.86 -7.60 14.98
C LEU A 52 -9.33 -7.32 15.33
N ASP A 53 -10.26 -8.06 14.73
CA ASP A 53 -11.69 -8.03 15.08
C ASP A 53 -12.00 -8.71 16.41
N ARG A 54 -11.19 -9.70 16.82
CA ARG A 54 -11.38 -10.49 18.04
C ARG A 54 -10.43 -10.10 19.17
N HIS A 55 -9.24 -9.61 18.80
CA HIS A 55 -8.13 -9.32 19.71
C HIS A 55 -7.56 -7.93 19.42
N PRO A 56 -8.22 -6.85 19.89
CA PRO A 56 -7.77 -5.47 19.64
C PRO A 56 -6.34 -5.20 20.13
N GLU A 57 -5.87 -5.90 21.15
CA GLU A 57 -4.51 -5.83 21.69
C GLU A 57 -3.42 -6.20 20.67
N LEU A 58 -3.76 -7.03 19.66
CA LEU A 58 -2.82 -7.40 18.60
C LEU A 58 -2.45 -6.21 17.72
N ARG A 59 -3.30 -5.17 17.67
CA ARG A 59 -3.02 -3.97 16.88
C ARG A 59 -1.68 -3.36 17.29
N ASP A 60 -1.48 -3.13 18.58
CA ASP A 60 -0.26 -2.46 19.07
C ASP A 60 0.96 -3.37 18.92
N MET A 61 0.78 -4.69 19.03
CA MET A 61 1.86 -5.66 18.80
C MET A 61 2.30 -5.72 17.33
N LEU A 62 1.36 -5.67 16.40
CA LEU A 62 1.62 -5.82 14.96
C LEU A 62 2.00 -4.48 14.31
N PHE A 63 1.35 -3.39 14.72
CA PHE A 63 1.48 -2.07 14.10
C PHE A 63 2.21 -1.04 14.96
N GLY A 64 2.67 -1.38 16.17
CA GLY A 64 3.30 -0.43 17.09
C GLY A 64 4.62 0.19 16.61
N ASN A 65 5.29 -0.42 15.63
CA ASN A 65 6.50 0.12 15.00
C ASN A 65 6.22 0.84 13.67
N TYR A 66 4.95 0.94 13.27
CA TYR A 66 4.53 1.69 12.09
C TYR A 66 4.07 3.08 12.51
N ASP A 67 4.47 4.09 11.75
CA ASP A 67 4.08 5.48 12.02
C ASP A 67 3.08 6.04 11.00
N ARG A 68 2.94 5.36 9.84
CA ARG A 68 2.09 5.80 8.76
C ARG A 68 1.51 4.66 7.93
N LEU A 69 0.38 4.96 7.33
CA LEU A 69 -0.24 4.22 6.26
C LEU A 69 -0.21 5.09 5.01
N VAL A 70 0.43 4.57 3.95
CA VAL A 70 0.46 5.22 2.63
C VAL A 70 -0.50 4.48 1.70
N TYR A 71 -1.52 5.19 1.22
CA TYR A 71 -2.41 4.69 0.17
C TYR A 71 -1.86 5.10 -1.21
N LEU A 72 -1.33 4.12 -1.94
CA LEU A 72 -0.91 4.22 -3.34
C LEU A 72 -2.15 4.06 -4.24
N ALA A 73 -2.82 5.17 -4.50
CA ALA A 73 -4.07 5.22 -5.23
C ALA A 73 -3.85 5.03 -6.74
N GLN A 74 -4.40 3.94 -7.29
CA GLN A 74 -4.37 3.68 -8.72
C GLN A 74 -5.51 4.39 -9.47
N THR A 75 -6.58 4.73 -8.76
CA THR A 75 -7.71 5.48 -9.30
C THR A 75 -8.02 6.71 -8.44
N ASP A 76 -8.67 7.71 -9.05
CA ASP A 76 -9.18 8.86 -8.32
C ASP A 76 -10.62 8.62 -7.85
N ASP A 77 -10.76 7.70 -6.89
CA ASP A 77 -12.04 7.30 -6.28
C ASP A 77 -12.14 7.84 -4.84
N PRO A 78 -13.05 8.81 -4.57
CA PRO A 78 -13.18 9.43 -3.25
C PRO A 78 -13.75 8.47 -2.19
N GLU A 79 -14.43 7.39 -2.57
CA GLU A 79 -14.86 6.36 -1.62
C GLU A 79 -13.67 5.53 -1.13
N LEU A 80 -12.69 5.26 -2.01
CA LEU A 80 -11.47 4.58 -1.62
C LEU A 80 -10.59 5.43 -0.69
N ASP A 81 -10.47 6.74 -0.94
CA ASP A 81 -9.75 7.63 -0.02
C ASP A 81 -10.36 7.58 1.39
N ARG A 82 -11.70 7.70 1.48
CA ARG A 82 -12.42 7.58 2.76
C ARG A 82 -12.19 6.23 3.44
N ALA A 83 -12.24 5.13 2.69
CA ALA A 83 -11.99 3.78 3.23
C ALA A 83 -10.55 3.61 3.72
N ALA A 84 -9.56 4.09 2.96
CA ALA A 84 -8.15 4.02 3.32
C ALA A 84 -7.84 4.85 4.57
N ARG A 85 -8.44 6.05 4.68
CA ARG A 85 -8.33 6.90 5.86
C ARG A 85 -8.96 6.23 7.10
N ALA A 86 -10.09 5.56 6.93
CA ALA A 86 -10.72 4.80 8.01
C ALA A 86 -9.85 3.61 8.44
N ALA A 87 -9.20 2.92 7.50
CA ALA A 87 -8.25 1.85 7.80
C ALA A 87 -7.05 2.37 8.62
N ALA A 88 -6.45 3.49 8.20
CA ALA A 88 -5.35 4.13 8.93
C ALA A 88 -5.76 4.52 10.36
N ALA A 89 -6.96 5.10 10.53
CA ALA A 89 -7.49 5.45 11.85
C ALA A 89 -7.70 4.22 12.74
N ARG A 90 -8.20 3.11 12.19
CA ARG A 90 -8.38 1.84 12.92
C ARG A 90 -7.05 1.25 13.37
N LEU A 91 -6.03 1.35 12.54
CA LEU A 91 -4.67 0.89 12.86
C LEU A 91 -3.91 1.87 13.78
N GLY A 92 -4.39 3.10 13.95
CA GLY A 92 -3.71 4.14 14.73
C GLY A 92 -2.53 4.78 14.01
N LEU A 93 -2.53 4.76 12.67
CA LEU A 93 -1.44 5.24 11.83
C LEU A 93 -1.77 6.60 11.19
N ARG A 94 -0.75 7.42 10.95
CA ARG A 94 -0.91 8.65 10.15
C ARG A 94 -1.30 8.28 8.73
N TYR A 95 -2.24 9.00 8.14
CA TYR A 95 -2.71 8.72 6.79
C TYR A 95 -2.01 9.62 5.76
N GLU A 96 -1.49 9.01 4.71
CA GLU A 96 -0.95 9.69 3.53
C GLU A 96 -1.55 9.06 2.27
N ARG A 97 -1.97 9.89 1.32
CA ARG A 97 -2.43 9.44 0.00
C ARG A 97 -1.41 9.86 -1.06
N ARG A 98 -1.06 8.93 -1.94
CA ARG A 98 -0.25 9.18 -3.14
C ARG A 98 -1.03 8.70 -4.35
N PHE A 99 -1.32 9.58 -5.29
CA PHE A 99 -1.89 9.15 -6.56
C PHE A 99 -0.75 8.66 -7.46
N THR A 100 -0.76 7.37 -7.77
CA THR A 100 0.30 6.70 -8.54
C THR A 100 -0.18 6.20 -9.90
N GLY A 101 -1.49 6.06 -10.09
CA GLY A 101 -1.99 5.23 -11.19
C GLY A 101 -1.44 3.81 -11.06
N TYR A 102 -1.16 3.15 -12.18
CA TYR A 102 -0.46 1.86 -12.16
C TYR A 102 1.08 1.99 -12.09
N GLY A 103 1.61 3.20 -11.88
CA GLY A 103 3.05 3.46 -11.82
C GLY A 103 3.79 2.90 -13.03
N ASP A 104 4.94 2.28 -12.77
CA ASP A 104 5.80 1.69 -13.80
C ASP A 104 5.17 0.44 -14.47
N LEU A 105 4.03 -0.08 -13.97
CA LEU A 105 3.33 -1.23 -14.57
C LEU A 105 2.75 -0.91 -15.94
N ALA A 106 2.12 0.25 -16.06
CA ALA A 106 1.61 0.72 -17.34
C ALA A 106 2.76 0.86 -18.36
N THR A 107 3.89 1.40 -17.91
CA THR A 107 5.10 1.58 -18.73
C THR A 107 5.72 0.25 -19.13
N ALA A 108 5.89 -0.69 -18.21
CA ALA A 108 6.46 -2.00 -18.47
C ALA A 108 5.59 -2.83 -19.43
N LEU A 109 4.26 -2.83 -19.23
CA LEU A 109 3.34 -3.54 -20.13
C LEU A 109 3.33 -2.92 -21.53
N SER A 110 3.44 -1.59 -21.65
CA SER A 110 3.53 -0.92 -22.95
C SER A 110 4.81 -1.27 -23.71
N ARG A 111 5.92 -1.58 -23.01
CA ARG A 111 7.19 -2.02 -23.64
C ARG A 111 7.16 -3.47 -24.12
N GLN A 112 6.20 -4.27 -23.65
CA GLN A 112 6.06 -5.69 -23.98
C GLN A 112 4.93 -5.98 -25.01
N ALA A 113 4.17 -4.95 -25.38
CA ALA A 113 3.11 -5.00 -26.40
C ALA A 113 3.68 -4.78 -27.81
#